data_AF-A0A377PM28-F1
#
_entry.id   AF-A0A377PM28-F1
#
_cell.length_a   1.000
_cell.length_b   1.000
_cell.length_c   1.000
_cell.angle_alpha   90.00
_cell.angle_beta   90.00
_cell.angle_gamma   90.00
#
_symmetry.space_group_name_H-M   'P 1'
#
loop_
_entity.id
_entity.type
_entity.pdbx_description
1 polymer ?
#
loop_
_entity_poly.entity_id
_entity_poly.type
_entity_poly.pdbx_seq_one_letter_code
_entity_poly.pdbx_strand_id
1 'polypeptide(L)' 'MKLFPQDFLWGGAVAANQVEGAYREAGKGLSTSDVQPQGIFGDVVERREGDFWY' A
#
# COMPACT_ATOMS: atom_id res chain seq x y z
N MET A 1 19.79 5.07 34.26
CA MET A 1 18.82 5.38 33.18
C MET A 1 19.57 5.26 31.86
N LYS A 2 19.05 4.53 30.86
CA LYS A 2 19.69 4.44 29.53
C LYS A 2 19.07 5.51 28.63
N LEU A 3 19.92 6.35 28.02
CA LEU A 3 19.52 7.32 27.01
C LEU A 3 19.78 6.73 25.62
N PHE A 4 19.06 7.22 24.62
CA PHE A 4 19.36 6.89 23.22
C PHE A 4 20.73 7.47 22.81
N PRO A 5 21.45 6.82 21.87
CA PRO A 5 22.66 7.39 21.28
C PRO A 5 22.43 8.77 20.67
N GLN A 6 23.47 9.60 20.63
CA GLN A 6 23.38 10.97 20.09
C GLN A 6 23.02 11.00 18.59
N ASP A 7 23.38 9.95 17.88
CA ASP A 7 23.18 9.72 16.45
C ASP A 7 21.97 8.82 16.15
N PHE A 8 21.07 8.64 17.12
CA PHE A 8 19.86 7.88 16.91
C PHE A 8 18.96 8.56 15.86
N LEU A 9 18.62 7.83 14.81
CA LEU A 9 17.84 8.33 13.69
C LEU A 9 16.34 8.29 14.02
N TRP A 10 15.83 9.39 14.54
CA TRP A 10 14.40 9.61 14.67
C TRP A 10 13.80 10.00 13.33
N GLY A 11 12.70 9.36 12.97
CA GLY A 11 12.00 9.66 11.73
C GLY A 11 10.64 8.97 11.65
N GLY A 12 9.93 9.26 10.58
CA GLY A 12 8.71 8.55 10.19
C GLY A 12 8.94 7.80 8.88
N ALA A 13 8.02 6.89 8.56
CA ALA A 13 8.01 6.17 7.29
C ALA A 13 6.58 6.11 6.74
N VAL A 14 6.47 6.03 5.42
CA VAL A 14 5.22 5.82 4.68
C VAL A 14 5.46 4.73 3.63
N ALA A 15 4.40 4.04 3.20
CA ALA A 15 4.44 3.12 2.08
C ALA A 15 3.76 3.73 0.84
N ALA A 16 4.29 3.42 -0.35
CA ALA A 16 3.84 3.96 -1.64
C ALA A 16 2.31 3.90 -1.83
N ASN A 17 1.72 2.73 -1.62
CA ASN A 17 0.28 2.50 -1.78
C ASN A 17 -0.61 3.28 -0.80
N GLN A 18 -0.05 3.82 0.28
CA GLN A 18 -0.79 4.62 1.26
C GLN A 18 -0.89 6.11 0.88
N VAL A 19 0.00 6.60 0.01
CA VAL A 19 0.16 8.05 -0.21
C VAL A 19 0.31 8.47 -1.68
N GLU A 20 0.79 7.61 -2.58
CA GLU A 20 1.08 8.02 -3.97
C GLU A 20 -0.18 8.26 -4.80
N GLY A 21 -1.22 7.44 -4.60
CA GLY A 21 -2.40 7.46 -5.48
C GLY A 21 -2.04 6.99 -6.89
N ALA A 22 -2.57 7.67 -7.91
CA ALA A 22 -2.22 7.51 -9.33
C ALA A 22 -2.11 6.03 -9.82
N TYR A 23 -2.92 5.13 -9.26
CA TYR A 23 -2.69 3.68 -9.40
C TYR A 23 -2.79 3.15 -10.85
N ARG A 24 -3.37 3.94 -11.77
CA ARG A 24 -3.55 3.66 -13.20
C ARG A 24 -2.80 4.61 -14.13
N GLU A 25 -1.98 5.50 -13.61
CA GLU A 25 -1.27 6.49 -14.42
C GLU A 25 0.12 6.00 -14.82
N ALA A 26 0.71 6.64 -15.84
CA ALA A 26 2.12 6.49 -16.25
C ALA A 26 2.62 5.05 -16.45
N GLY A 27 1.73 4.10 -16.74
CA GLY A 27 2.11 2.70 -16.98
C GLY A 27 2.53 1.91 -15.73
N LYS A 28 2.15 2.35 -14.52
CA LYS A 28 2.49 1.69 -13.23
C LYS A 28 2.15 0.19 -13.19
N GLY A 29 1.06 -0.22 -13.84
CA GLY A 29 0.51 -1.57 -13.69
C GLY A 29 -0.14 -1.81 -12.32
N LEU A 30 -0.85 -2.93 -12.20
CA LEU A 30 -1.50 -3.33 -10.95
C LEU A 30 -0.53 -4.07 -10.02
N SER A 31 -0.59 -3.72 -8.74
CA SER A 31 0.07 -4.40 -7.63
C SER A 31 -0.94 -5.20 -6.80
N THR A 32 -0.46 -6.00 -5.85
CA THR A 32 -1.33 -6.71 -4.90
C THR A 32 -2.16 -5.75 -4.05
N SER A 33 -1.61 -4.59 -3.68
CA SER A 33 -2.33 -3.59 -2.88
C SER A 33 -3.49 -2.95 -3.62
N ASP A 34 -3.42 -2.85 -4.95
CA ASP A 34 -4.50 -2.27 -5.77
C ASP A 34 -5.75 -3.17 -5.82
N VAL A 35 -5.59 -4.46 -5.48
CA VAL A 35 -6.68 -5.45 -5.47
C VAL A 35 -7.11 -5.85 -4.06
N GLN A 36 -6.60 -5.17 -3.03
CA GLN A 36 -6.93 -5.42 -1.61
C GLN A 36 -7.26 -4.11 -0.88
N PRO A 37 -8.33 -3.37 -1.26
CA PRO A 37 -8.63 -2.08 -0.65
C PRO A 37 -8.95 -2.16 0.85
N GLN A 38 -9.40 -3.32 1.34
CA GLN A 38 -9.66 -3.59 2.76
C GLN A 38 -8.50 -4.32 3.46
N GLY A 39 -7.38 -4.54 2.76
CA GLY A 39 -6.24 -5.29 3.27
C GLY A 39 -6.60 -6.70 3.74
N ILE A 40 -5.86 -7.21 4.72
CA ILE A 40 -6.04 -8.57 5.26
C ILE A 40 -7.32 -8.75 6.09
N PHE A 41 -8.03 -7.66 6.39
CA PHE A 41 -9.26 -7.68 7.18
C PHE A 41 -10.53 -7.65 6.32
N GLY A 42 -10.39 -7.55 5.00
CA GLY A 42 -11.51 -7.64 4.08
C GLY A 42 -12.07 -9.05 3.96
N ASP A 43 -13.34 -9.15 3.59
CA ASP A 43 -13.95 -10.43 3.22
C ASP A 43 -13.23 -11.05 2.01
N VAL A 44 -13.17 -12.38 1.97
CA VAL A 44 -12.72 -13.09 0.78
C VAL A 44 -13.82 -12.98 -0.28
N VAL A 45 -13.55 -12.21 -1.34
CA VAL A 45 -14.47 -12.01 -2.46
C VAL A 45 -13.98 -12.83 -3.65
N GLU A 46 -14.85 -13.66 -4.22
CA GLU A 46 -14.55 -14.34 -5.49
C GLU A 46 -14.44 -13.34 -6.63
N ARG A 47 -13.44 -13.56 -7.50
CA ARG A 47 -13.23 -12.76 -8.69
C ARG A 47 -14.40 -12.92 -9.66
N ARG A 48 -14.84 -11.81 -10.26
CA ARG A 48 -15.88 -11.77 -11.28
C ARG A 48 -15.31 -11.30 -12.61
N GLU A 49 -15.96 -11.73 -13.68
CA GLU A 49 -15.67 -11.20 -15.01
C GLU A 49 -16.00 -9.71 -15.03
N GLY A 50 -15.00 -8.87 -15.35
CA GLY A 50 -15.14 -7.40 -15.34
C GLY A 50 -14.32 -6.68 -14.26
N ASP A 51 -13.80 -7.37 -13.23
CA ASP A 51 -13.12 -6.72 -12.10
C ASP A 51 -11.86 -5.90 -12.49
N PHE A 52 -11.27 -6.14 -13.67
CA PHE A 52 -10.05 -5.48 -14.13
C PHE A 52 -10.16 -4.90 -15.54
N TRP A 53 -11.34 -4.98 -16.16
CA TRP A 53 -11.55 -4.49 -17.52
C TRP A 53 -12.13 -3.07 -17.46
N TYR A 54 -11.41 -2.14 -18.07
CA TYR A 54 -11.89 -0.79 -18.37
C TYR A 54 -12.83 -0.84 -19.58
#